data_AF-A0A1B9KCV1-F1
#
_entry.id   AF-A0A1B9KCV1-F1
#
_cell.length_a   1.000
_cell.length_b   1.000
_cell.length_c   1.000
_cell.angle_alpha   90.00
_cell.angle_beta   90.00
_cell.angle_gamma   90.00
#
_symmetry.space_group_name_H-M   'P 1'
#
loop_
_entity.id
_entity.type
_entity.pdbx_description
1 polymer ?
#
loop_
_entity_poly.entity_id
_entity_poly.type
_entity_poly.pdbx_seq_one_letter_code
_entity_poly.pdbx_strand_id
1 'polypeptide(L)' 'MSFSIPHLLVFLAVVVLLFGTKKLRNLGSDLGTALKGFKKAMNDDENDSKNDNSLDKK' A
#
# COMPACT_ATOMS: atom_id res chain seq x y z
N MET A 1 -14.72 21.06 -13.58
CA MET A 1 -14.39 19.67 -13.97
C MET A 1 -13.47 19.10 -12.92
N SER A 2 -14.04 18.40 -11.94
CA SER A 2 -13.27 17.81 -10.85
C SER A 2 -12.58 16.53 -11.35
N PHE A 3 -11.33 16.30 -10.95
CA PHE A 3 -10.67 15.01 -11.11
C PHE A 3 -11.47 13.96 -10.37
N SER A 4 -12.33 13.27 -11.12
CA SER A 4 -13.18 12.21 -10.60
C SER A 4 -12.49 10.87 -10.77
N ILE A 5 -12.75 9.93 -9.86
CA ILE A 5 -12.19 8.56 -9.83
C ILE A 5 -12.12 7.88 -11.22
N PRO A 6 -13.10 8.04 -12.15
CA PRO A 6 -13.03 7.46 -13.49
C PRO A 6 -11.84 7.96 -14.34
N HIS A 7 -11.43 9.22 -14.17
CA HIS A 7 -10.29 9.78 -14.91
C HIS A 7 -8.98 9.10 -14.52
N LEU A 8 -8.81 8.81 -13.22
CA LEU A 8 -7.65 8.08 -12.72
C LEU A 8 -7.61 6.65 -13.26
N LEU A 9 -8.77 5.99 -13.35
CA LEU A 9 -8.89 4.64 -13.93
C LEU A 9 -8.50 4.60 -15.41
N VAL A 10 -8.98 5.55 -16.21
CA VAL A 10 -8.64 5.65 -17.64
C VAL A 10 -7.15 5.97 -17.82
N PHE A 11 -6.61 6.89 -17.03
CA PHE A 11 -5.18 7.19 -17.05
C PHE A 11 -4.32 5.97 -16.70
N LEU A 12 -4.68 5.25 -15.63
CA LEU A 12 -4.01 4.01 -15.23
C LEU A 12 -4.05 2.96 -16.34
N ALA A 13 -5.20 2.79 -17.00
CA ALA A 13 -5.34 1.85 -18.12
C ALA A 13 -4.39 2.18 -19.27
N VAL A 14 -4.27 3.46 -19.64
CA VAL A 14 -3.33 3.91 -20.68
C VAL A 14 -1.88 3.63 -20.27
N VAL A 15 -1.50 3.94 -19.03
CA VAL A 15 -0.15 3.63 -18.51
C VAL A 15 0.14 2.13 -18.56
N VAL A 16 -0.81 1.29 -18.14
CA VAL A 16 -0.67 -0.17 -18.18
C VAL A 16 -0.51 -0.68 -19.62
N LEU A 17 -1.21 -0.10 -20.60
CA LEU A 17 -1.08 -0.48 -22.00
C LEU A 17 0.27 -0.04 -22.60
N LEU A 18 0.77 1.14 -22.26
CA LEU A 18 2.06 1.65 -22.75
C LEU A 18 3.26 0.86 -22.19
N PHE A 19 3.26 0.61 -20.88
CA PHE A 19 4.36 -0.09 -20.22
C PHE A 19 4.21 -1.62 -20.30
N GLY A 20 3.00 -2.10 -20.56
CA GLY A 20 2.64 -3.52 -20.53
C GLY A 20 2.57 -4.08 -19.11
N THR A 21 1.74 -5.10 -18.92
CA THR A 21 1.52 -5.74 -17.61
C THR A 21 2.77 -6.44 -17.06
N LYS A 22 3.68 -6.90 -17.94
CA LYS A 22 4.90 -7.63 -17.55
C LYS A 22 5.92 -6.73 -16.82
N LYS A 23 6.15 -5.52 -17.32
CA LYS A 23 7.03 -4.52 -16.66
C LYS A 23 6.43 -4.03 -15.35
N LEU A 24 5.13 -3.70 -15.37
CA LEU A 24 4.40 -3.27 -14.17
C LEU A 24 4.39 -4.34 -13.08
N ARG A 25 4.24 -5.63 -13.43
CA ARG A 25 4.28 -6.74 -12.47
C ARG A 25 5.67 -6.92 -11.86
N ASN A 26 6.73 -6.82 -12.67
CA ASN A 26 8.10 -6.98 -12.16
C ASN A 26 8.44 -5.86 -11.17
N LEU A 27 8.20 -4.60 -11.57
CA LEU A 27 8.41 -3.43 -10.71
C LEU A 27 7.48 -3.44 -9.49
N GLY A 28 6.22 -3.82 -9.67
CA GLY A 28 5.24 -3.91 -8.58
C GLY A 28 5.55 -5.02 -7.59
N SER A 29 6.17 -6.13 -8.01
CA SER A 29 6.61 -7.20 -7.11
C SER A 29 7.74 -6.73 -6.20
N ASP A 30 8.71 -6.01 -6.75
CA ASP A 30 9.86 -5.50 -6.01
C ASP A 30 9.43 -4.41 -5.02
N LEU A 31 8.65 -3.43 -5.50
CA LEU A 31 8.08 -2.36 -4.66
C LEU A 31 7.10 -2.93 -3.63
N GLY A 32 6.28 -3.91 -4.01
CA GLY A 32 5.31 -4.55 -3.12
C GLY A 32 5.99 -5.34 -2.01
N THR A 33 7.13 -5.97 -2.27
CA THR A 33 7.91 -6.68 -1.26
C THR A 33 8.52 -5.71 -0.24
N ALA A 34 9.06 -4.58 -0.70
CA ALA A 34 9.56 -3.51 0.17
C ALA A 34 8.45 -2.89 1.03
N LEU A 35 7.30 -2.56 0.42
CA LEU A 35 6.15 -2.01 1.14
C LEU A 35 5.54 -3.01 2.14
N LYS A 36 5.59 -4.31 1.84
CA LYS A 36 5.09 -5.36 2.75
C LYS A 36 5.93 -5.43 4.02
N GLY A 37 7.26 -5.32 3.91
CA GLY A 37 8.15 -5.23 5.07
C GLY A 37 7.89 -3.97 5.90
N PHE A 38 7.74 -2.81 5.23
CA PHE A 38 7.40 -1.55 5.88
C PHE A 38 6.05 -1.60 6.63
N LYS A 39 5.01 -2.13 5.97
CA LYS A 39 3.69 -2.29 6.60
C LYS A 39 3.77 -3.24 7.80
N LYS A 40 4.54 -4.32 7.72
CA LYS A 40 4.69 -5.27 8.82
C LYS A 40 5.36 -4.63 10.03
N ALA A 41 6.47 -3.91 9.85
CA ALA A 41 7.15 -3.20 10.94
C ALA A 41 6.25 -2.16 11.59
N MET A 42 5.54 -1.36 10.78
CA MET A 42 4.61 -0.35 11.28
C MET A 42 3.41 -0.95 12.04
N ASN A 43 2.96 -2.15 11.65
CA ASN A 43 1.91 -2.86 12.39
C ASN A 43 2.45 -3.56 13.65
N ASP A 44 3.69 -4.05 13.67
CA ASP A 44 4.31 -4.62 14.88
C ASP A 44 4.44 -3.55 15.97
N ASP A 45 4.89 -2.35 15.61
CA ASP A 45 4.98 -1.19 16.53
C ASP A 45 3.60 -0.77 17.06
N GLU A 46 2.54 -0.83 16.24
CA GLU A 46 1.16 -0.53 16.66
C GLU A 46 0.54 -1.62 17.55
N ASN A 47 0.95 -2.88 17.39
CA ASN A 47 0.47 -3.99 18.22
C ASN A 47 1.19 -4.04 19.58
N ASP A 48 2.47 -3.67 19.63
CA ASP A 48 3.21 -3.55 20.90
C ASP A 48 2.68 -2.37 21.74
N SER A 49 2.25 -1.29 21.07
CA SER A 49 1.60 -0.13 21.72
C SER A 49 0.17 -0.39 22.23
N LYS A 50 -0.49 -1.47 21.82
CA LYS A 50 -1.86 -1.82 22.26
C LYS A 50 -1.92 -2.71 23.50
N ASN A 51 -0.79 -3.26 23.96
CA ASN A 51 -0.74 -4.12 25.14
C ASN A 51 -0.31 -3.38 26.43
N ASP A 52 -0.26 -2.04 26.42
CA ASP A 52 0.11 -1.23 27.60
C ASP A 52 -1.07 -0.45 28.22
N ASN A 53 -2.28 -0.51 27.63
CA ASN A 53 -3.46 0.22 28.12
C ASN A 53 -4.44 -0.63 28.98
N SER A 54 -3.97 -1.73 29.60
CA SER A 54 -4.83 -2.60 30.42
C SER A 54 -4.27 -2.94 31.81
N LEU A 55 -3.43 -2.06 32.39
CA LEU A 55 -2.84 -2.28 33.73
C LEU A 55 -3.01 -1.12 34.73
N ASP A 56 -3.93 -0.17 34.50
CA ASP A 56 -4.28 0.85 35.52
C ASP A 56 -5.79 0.96 35.72
N LYS A 57 -6.36 -0.05 36.41
CA LYS A 57 -7.59 0.11 37.20
C LYS A 57 -7.73 -1.07 38.16
N LYS A 58 -7.10 -0.97 39.33
CA LYS A 58 -7.41 -1.83 40.48
C LYS A 58 -7.42 -1.02 41.76
#